data_AF-A0A536LH35-F1
#
_entry.id   AF-A0A536LH35-F1
#
_cell.length_a   1.000
_cell.length_b   1.000
_cell.length_c   1.000
_cell.angle_alpha   90.00
_cell.angle_beta   90.00
_cell.angle_gamma   90.00
#
_symmetry.space_group_name_H-M   'P 1'
#
loop_
_entity.id
_entity.type
_entity.pdbx_description
1 polymer ?
#
loop_
_entity_poly.entity_id
_entity_poly.type
_entity_poly.pdbx_seq_one_letter_code
_entity_poly.pdbx_strand_id
1 'polypeptide(L)' 'AKDPGPWEGELRNMWKPTQQEALWFHGGNLHQSRHYSLYLALQLKARMEGIPTPVYGLQEVHHLS' A
#
# COMPACT_ATOMS: atom_id res chain seq x y z
N ALA A 1 -9.84 18.37 -7.88
CA ALA A 1 -9.16 17.63 -8.96
C ALA A 1 -9.17 16.16 -8.57
N LYS A 2 -9.51 15.25 -9.48
CA LYS A 2 -9.45 13.81 -9.18
C LYS A 2 -7.98 13.43 -8.94
N ASP A 3 -7.81 12.52 -8.00
CA ASP A 3 -6.57 11.86 -7.56
C ASP A 3 -5.40 12.01 -8.56
N PRO A 4 -4.33 12.77 -8.22
CA PRO A 4 -3.23 13.07 -9.15
C PRO A 4 -2.37 11.84 -9.45
N GLY A 5 -2.40 10.85 -8.57
CA GLY A 5 -1.82 9.53 -8.78
C GLY A 5 -2.89 8.50 -9.13
N PRO A 6 -2.52 7.32 -9.62
CA PRO A 6 -3.51 6.35 -10.04
C PRO A 6 -4.41 5.87 -8.89
N TRP A 7 -4.04 6.07 -7.61
CA TRP A 7 -4.80 5.58 -6.43
C TRP A 7 -4.47 6.28 -5.07
N GLU A 8 -4.05 7.56 -4.99
CA GLU A 8 -3.70 8.20 -3.70
C GLU A 8 -4.88 8.40 -2.74
N GLY A 9 -6.05 8.75 -3.26
CA GLY A 9 -7.28 8.98 -2.50
C GLY A 9 -8.18 7.74 -2.40
N GLU A 10 -7.85 6.68 -3.11
CA GLU A 10 -8.60 5.42 -3.12
C GLU A 10 -8.21 4.52 -1.94
N LEU A 11 -9.14 3.69 -1.46
CA LEU A 11 -8.89 2.71 -0.39
C LEU A 11 -7.67 1.82 -0.68
N ARG A 12 -7.34 1.64 -1.96
CA ARG A 12 -6.18 0.87 -2.44
C ARG A 12 -4.84 1.37 -1.90
N ASN A 13 -4.75 2.63 -1.46
CA ASN A 13 -3.55 3.17 -0.83
C ASN A 13 -3.26 2.56 0.55
N MET A 14 -4.28 1.98 1.19
CA MET A 14 -4.16 1.37 2.52
C MET A 14 -3.25 0.13 2.55
N TRP A 15 -3.01 -0.50 1.40
CA TRP A 15 -2.21 -1.72 1.28
C TRP A 15 -0.95 -1.52 0.44
N LYS A 16 -0.44 -0.30 0.40
CA LYS A 16 0.82 0.06 -0.24
C LYS A 16 1.90 0.36 0.80
N PRO A 17 3.18 0.32 0.40
CA PRO A 17 4.28 0.76 1.24
C PRO A 17 4.11 2.22 1.62
N THR A 18 4.42 2.55 2.86
CA THR A 18 4.55 3.93 3.30
C THR A 18 5.98 4.41 3.11
N GLN A 19 6.20 5.72 3.22
CA GLN A 19 7.54 6.33 3.24
C GLN A 19 8.37 5.89 4.46
N GLN A 20 7.70 5.48 5.55
CA GLN A 20 8.38 4.98 6.72
C GLN A 20 8.77 3.52 6.54
N GLU A 21 10.04 3.22 6.80
CA GLU A 21 10.57 1.87 6.67
C GLU A 21 9.79 0.88 7.54
N ALA A 22 9.48 -0.29 6.97
CA ALA A 22 8.73 -1.38 7.60
C ALA A 22 7.32 -1.03 8.13
N LEU A 23 6.80 0.17 7.85
CA LEU A 23 5.45 0.57 8.25
C LEU A 23 4.43 0.32 7.14
N TRP A 24 3.34 -0.34 7.51
CA TRP A 24 2.21 -0.66 6.64
C TRP A 24 0.89 -0.38 7.35
N PHE A 25 -0.09 0.03 6.57
CA PHE A 25 -1.46 0.12 7.05
C PHE A 25 -2.25 -1.13 6.69
N HIS A 26 -3.22 -1.43 7.55
CA HIS A 26 -4.26 -2.41 7.28
C HIS A 26 -5.55 -1.85 7.85
N GLY A 27 -6.39 -1.32 6.97
CA GLY A 27 -7.60 -0.60 7.35
C GLY A 27 -8.82 -1.11 6.61
N GLY A 28 -9.98 -0.65 7.06
CA GLY A 28 -11.28 -1.00 6.49
C GLY A 28 -12.22 -1.63 7.52
N ASN A 29 -13.45 -1.91 7.08
CA ASN A 29 -14.40 -2.67 7.88
C ASN A 29 -14.03 -4.17 7.92
N LEU A 30 -14.73 -4.95 8.74
CA LEU A 30 -14.45 -6.38 8.92
C LEU A 30 -14.40 -7.17 7.59
N HIS A 31 -15.26 -6.84 6.63
CA HIS A 31 -15.29 -7.51 5.33
C HIS A 31 -14.04 -7.18 4.51
N GLN A 32 -13.65 -5.91 4.47
CA GLN A 32 -12.43 -5.46 3.79
C GLN A 32 -11.18 -6.07 4.43
N SER A 33 -11.07 -6.04 5.76
CA SER A 33 -9.93 -6.66 6.46
C SER A 33 -9.83 -8.16 6.17
N ARG A 34 -10.95 -8.89 6.20
CA ARG A 34 -10.98 -10.32 5.83
C ARG A 34 -10.47 -10.55 4.41
N HIS A 35 -10.98 -9.79 3.45
CA HIS A 35 -10.62 -9.98 2.04
C HIS A 35 -9.16 -9.58 1.73
N TYR A 36 -8.69 -8.46 2.30
CA TYR A 36 -7.38 -7.90 1.95
C TYR A 36 -6.21 -8.36 2.82
N SER A 37 -6.48 -9.03 3.95
CA SER A 37 -5.43 -9.59 4.82
C SER A 37 -4.49 -10.55 4.10
N LEU A 38 -5.03 -11.47 3.29
CA LEU A 38 -4.24 -12.43 2.53
C LEU A 38 -3.32 -11.74 1.52
N TYR A 39 -3.87 -10.77 0.78
CA TYR A 39 -3.07 -10.03 -0.19
C TYR A 39 -1.94 -9.30 0.53
N LEU A 40 -2.22 -8.51 1.57
CA LEU A 40 -1.19 -7.79 2.33
C LEU A 40 -0.10 -8.73 2.86
N ALA A 41 -0.46 -9.89 3.41
CA ALA A 41 0.50 -10.86 3.89
C ALA A 41 1.41 -11.41 2.78
N LEU A 42 0.87 -11.70 1.60
CA LEU A 42 1.66 -12.14 0.44
C LEU A 42 2.60 -11.05 -0.05
N GLN A 43 2.16 -9.78 -0.05
CA GLN A 43 3.00 -8.63 -0.40
C GLN A 43 4.21 -8.49 0.54
N LEU A 44 3.95 -8.58 1.85
CA LEU A 44 4.99 -8.53 2.89
C LEU A 44 5.97 -9.70 2.72
N LYS A 45 5.46 -10.91 2.55
CA LYS A 45 6.31 -12.10 2.36
C LYS A 45 7.17 -11.99 1.10
N ALA A 46 6.59 -11.57 -0.02
CA ALA A 46 7.34 -11.36 -1.27
C ALA A 46 8.52 -10.39 -1.06
N ARG A 47 8.33 -9.32 -0.29
CA ARG A 47 9.41 -8.39 0.07
C ARG A 47 10.48 -9.03 0.95
N MET A 48 10.10 -9.81 1.95
CA MET A 48 11.05 -10.53 2.81
C MET A 48 11.90 -11.52 2.00
N GLU A 49 11.32 -12.11 0.95
CA GLU A 49 12.00 -13.04 0.03
C GLU A 49 12.70 -12.35 -1.15
N GLY A 50 12.66 -11.01 -1.25
CA GLY A 50 13.25 -10.27 -2.37
C GLY A 50 12.57 -10.50 -3.73
N ILE A 51 11.34 -11.02 -3.75
CA ILE A 51 10.57 -11.25 -4.97
C ILE A 51 10.06 -9.89 -5.49
N PRO A 52 10.40 -9.50 -6.73
CA PRO A 52 9.93 -8.26 -7.32
C PRO A 52 8.42 -8.35 -7.49
N THR A 53 7.73 -7.31 -7.04
CA THR A 53 6.28 -7.24 -7.11
C THR A 53 5.88 -6.00 -7.91
N PRO A 54 4.97 -6.11 -8.89
CA PRO A 54 4.80 -5.09 -9.93
C PRO A 54 4.07 -3.82 -9.47
N VAL A 55 3.58 -3.74 -8.23
CA VAL A 55 2.68 -2.66 -7.77
C VAL A 55 3.16 -2.03 -6.45
N TYR A 56 4.35 -1.42 -6.45
CA TYR A 56 4.94 -0.82 -5.22
C TYR A 56 5.76 0.44 -5.53
N GLY A 57 5.23 1.31 -6.38
CA GLY A 57 5.74 2.67 -6.38
C GLY A 57 5.47 3.29 -5.01
N LEU A 58 6.54 3.62 -4.26
CA LEU A 58 6.46 4.62 -3.21
C LEU A 58 5.87 5.89 -3.83
N GLN A 59 4.94 6.52 -3.13
CA GLN A 59 4.37 7.77 -3.62
C GLN A 59 5.45 8.85 -3.72
N GLU A 60 5.31 9.75 -4.70
CA GLU A 60 6.16 10.92 -4.77
C GLU A 60 5.88 11.83 -3.56
N VAL A 61 6.93 12.44 -3.05
CA VAL A 61 6.82 13.38 -1.93
C VAL A 61 6.39 14.74 -2.48
N HIS A 62 5.16 15.15 -2.19
CA HIS A 62 4.59 16.43 -2.66
C HIS A 62 4.62 17.56 -1.63
N HIS A 63 5.14 17.34 -0.42
CA HIS A 63 5.28 18.42 0.56
C HIS A 63 6.38 19.38 0.08
N LEU A 64 5.98 20.61 -0.26
CA LEU A 64 6.90 21.73 -0.39
C LEU A 64 7.46 22.04 1.00
N SER A 65 8.75 22.36 1.04
CA SER A 65 9.57 22.57 2.25
C SER A 65 8.89 23.43 3.31
#